data_AF-A0A651HQG8-F1
#
_entry.id   AF-A0A651HQG8-F1
#
_cell.length_a   1.000
_cell.length_b   1.000
_cell.length_c   1.000
_cell.angle_alpha   90.00
_cell.angle_beta   90.00
_cell.angle_gamma   90.00
#
_symmetry.space_group_name_H-M   'P 1'
#
loop_
_entity.id
_entity.type
_entity.pdbx_description
1 polymer ?
#
loop_
_entity_poly.entity_id
_entity_poly.type
_entity_poly.pdbx_seq_one_letter_code
_entity_poly.pdbx_strand_id
1 'polypeptide(L)'
;MISLIPTEEVAYALVGVMVGLALISAGGLLWPLRQFRSHLDRIAERLEEAGTDAEADPEEVRSILGEDFGEFLAAWEAAAVEVGGERFSPARFEDFVDPSQAYEKLARTRHELVRPVAPILLALGILFTFLGLTLGIGGLETGTSDALSRGIDALLGGMFFAFTTSIAGIFLSILWILASR
;
A
#
# COMPACT_ATOMS: atom_id res chain seq x y z
N MET A 1 -13.02 13.38 36.68
CA MET A 1 -13.77 14.13 35.65
C MET A 1 -13.67 13.41 34.30
N ILE A 2 -13.97 12.10 34.27
CA ILE A 2 -14.07 11.28 33.04
C ILE A 2 -15.57 11.05 32.86
N SER A 3 -16.25 12.09 32.38
CA SER A 3 -17.68 12.10 32.13
C SER A 3 -17.87 12.08 30.62
N LEU A 4 -18.55 11.04 30.13
CA LEU A 4 -19.19 10.95 28.80
C LEU A 4 -18.28 11.27 27.60
N ILE A 5 -17.34 10.38 27.29
CA ILE A 5 -17.11 10.13 25.88
C ILE A 5 -18.12 9.04 25.49
N PRO A 6 -19.07 9.31 24.57
CA PRO A 6 -20.01 8.30 24.11
C PRO A 6 -19.21 7.16 23.48
N THR A 7 -19.14 6.02 24.20
CA THR A 7 -18.31 4.87 23.81
C THR A 7 -18.73 4.32 22.45
N GLU A 8 -19.98 4.52 22.06
CA GLU A 8 -20.53 4.22 20.74
C GLU A 8 -19.93 5.08 19.62
N GLU A 9 -19.85 6.41 19.76
CA GLU A 9 -19.33 7.28 18.71
C GLU A 9 -17.84 7.02 18.47
N VAL A 10 -17.08 6.79 19.54
CA VAL A 10 -15.65 6.44 19.41
C VAL A 10 -15.48 5.07 18.77
N ALA A 11 -16.32 4.09 19.11
CA ALA A 11 -16.30 2.79 18.44
C ALA A 11 -16.53 2.95 16.93
N TYR A 12 -17.55 3.71 16.51
CA TYR A 12 -17.83 3.95 15.10
C TYR A 12 -16.71 4.73 14.39
N ALA A 13 -16.14 5.75 15.04
CA ALA A 13 -15.02 6.49 14.48
C ALA A 13 -13.80 5.59 14.24
N LEU A 14 -13.46 4.72 15.20
CA LEU A 14 -12.36 3.76 15.07
C LEU A 14 -12.63 2.73 13.98
N VAL A 15 -13.86 2.20 13.90
CA VAL A 15 -14.26 1.32 12.79
C VAL A 15 -14.13 2.05 11.46
N GLY A 16 -14.51 3.32 11.38
CA GLY A 16 -14.31 4.17 10.22
C GLY A 16 -12.84 4.31 9.83
N VAL A 17 -11.92 4.48 10.80
CA VAL A 17 -10.47 4.48 10.56
C VAL A 17 -9.99 3.14 10.01
N MET A 18 -10.48 2.02 10.56
CA MET A 18 -10.12 0.68 10.09
C MET A 18 -10.59 0.42 8.65
N VAL A 19 -11.82 0.84 8.32
CA VAL A 19 -12.35 0.80 6.96
C VAL A 19 -11.53 1.71 6.04
N GLY A 20 -11.20 2.92 6.48
CA GLY A 20 -10.37 3.85 5.73
C GLY A 20 -8.98 3.29 5.42
N LEU A 21 -8.32 2.66 6.41
CA LEU A 21 -7.03 1.98 6.23
C LEU A 21 -7.13 0.85 5.20
N ALA A 22 -8.19 0.03 5.28
CA ALA A 22 -8.44 -1.03 4.31
C ALA A 22 -8.66 -0.45 2.90
N LEU A 23 -9.46 0.61 2.75
CA LEU A 23 -9.73 1.25 1.47
C LEU A 23 -8.50 1.96 0.88
N ILE A 24 -7.70 2.66 1.70
CA ILE A 24 -6.46 3.32 1.25
C ILE A 24 -5.47 2.27 0.77
N SER A 25 -5.32 1.15 1.49
CA SER A 25 -4.45 0.07 1.05
C SER A 25 -4.96 -0.57 -0.26
N ALA A 26 -6.28 -0.73 -0.41
CA ALA A 26 -6.89 -1.19 -1.67
C ALA A 26 -6.70 -0.18 -2.81
N GLY A 27 -6.75 1.13 -2.53
CA GLY A 27 -6.52 2.19 -3.52
C GLY A 27 -5.05 2.34 -3.91
N GLY A 28 -4.13 2.07 -2.98
CA GLY A 28 -2.70 1.94 -3.22
C GLY A 28 -2.35 0.87 -4.26
N LEU A 29 -3.29 -0.03 -4.59
CA LEU A 29 -3.21 -0.99 -5.68
C LEU A 29 -3.17 -0.34 -7.08
N LEU A 30 -3.83 0.81 -7.24
CA LEU A 30 -3.93 1.54 -8.51
C LEU A 30 -2.79 2.55 -8.69
N TRP A 31 -2.08 2.90 -7.61
CA TRP A 31 -0.98 3.86 -7.62
C TRP A 31 0.22 3.39 -8.49
N PRO A 32 0.70 2.13 -8.39
CA PRO A 32 1.79 1.64 -9.22
C PRO A 32 1.44 1.60 -10.72
N LEU A 33 0.18 1.31 -11.04
CA LEU A 33 -0.31 1.30 -12.43
C LEU A 33 -0.38 2.71 -13.03
N ARG A 34 -0.80 3.71 -12.25
CA ARG A 34 -0.72 5.12 -12.66
C ARG A 34 0.73 5.59 -12.82
N GLN A 35 1.61 5.18 -11.92
CA GLN A 35 3.03 5.54 -11.99
C GLN A 35 3.70 4.95 -13.24
N PHE A 36 3.41 3.69 -13.57
CA PHE A 36 3.90 3.06 -14.79
C PHE A 36 3.41 3.78 -16.06
N ARG A 37 2.13 4.16 -16.10
CA ARG A 37 1.59 4.97 -17.21
C ARG A 37 2.33 6.29 -17.39
N SER A 38 2.66 7.00 -16.31
CA SER A 38 3.39 8.27 -16.42
C SER A 38 4.81 8.14 -16.98
N HIS A 39 5.46 6.99 -16.77
CA HIS A 39 6.75 6.71 -17.38
C HIS A 39 6.61 6.39 -18.87
N LEU A 40 5.57 5.65 -19.25
CA LEU A 40 5.27 5.38 -20.66
C LEU A 40 4.89 6.65 -21.43
N ASP A 41 4.09 7.54 -20.83
CA ASP A 41 3.70 8.80 -21.45
C ASP A 41 4.94 9.68 -21.71
N ARG A 42 5.91 9.72 -20.79
CA ARG A 42 7.18 10.43 -21.00
C ARG A 42 8.08 9.79 -22.06
N ILE A 43 8.13 8.46 -22.12
CA ILE A 43 8.90 7.76 -23.15
C ILE A 43 8.25 8.02 -24.52
N ALA A 44 6.93 7.95 -24.61
CA ALA A 44 6.18 8.21 -25.83
C ALA A 44 6.40 9.66 -26.31
N GLU A 45 6.25 10.65 -25.43
CA GLU A 45 6.42 12.07 -25.73
C GLU A 45 7.85 12.38 -26.21
N ARG A 46 8.88 11.76 -25.59
CA ARG A 46 10.28 11.90 -26.01
C ARG A 46 10.61 11.18 -27.31
N LEU A 47 9.97 10.06 -27.61
CA LEU A 47 10.12 9.37 -28.89
C LEU A 47 9.43 10.15 -30.02
N GLU A 48 8.34 10.84 -29.72
CA GLU A 48 7.64 11.74 -30.64
C GLU A 48 8.48 13.01 -30.92
N GLU A 49 9.13 13.57 -29.89
CA GLU A 49 10.04 14.72 -30.02
C GLU A 49 11.36 14.37 -30.73
N ALA A 50 11.92 13.18 -30.49
CA ALA A 50 13.16 12.75 -31.14
C ALA A 50 12.97 12.54 -32.65
N GLY A 51 11.78 12.15 -33.10
CA GLY A 51 11.52 11.88 -34.52
C GLY A 51 12.28 10.66 -35.05
N THR A 52 11.73 10.00 -36.07
CA THR A 52 12.26 8.72 -36.61
C THR A 52 13.64 8.84 -37.28
N ASP A 53 14.09 10.06 -37.58
CA ASP A 53 15.33 10.34 -38.32
C ASP A 53 16.44 11.00 -37.47
N ALA A 54 16.26 11.13 -36.14
CA ALA A 54 17.32 11.66 -35.29
C ALA A 54 18.39 10.60 -35.04
N GLU A 55 19.61 10.92 -35.46
CA GLU A 55 20.84 10.24 -35.04
C GLU A 55 20.97 10.42 -33.53
N ALA A 56 20.43 9.46 -32.78
CA ALA A 56 20.28 9.57 -31.34
C ALA A 56 21.66 9.63 -30.65
N ASP A 57 21.94 10.76 -29.99
CA ASP A 57 23.18 10.96 -29.24
C ASP A 57 23.27 9.91 -28.10
N PRO A 58 24.31 9.06 -28.08
CA PRO A 58 24.47 8.02 -27.07
C PRO A 58 24.46 8.54 -25.62
N GLU A 59 24.93 9.77 -25.37
CA GLU A 59 24.89 10.38 -24.03
C GLU A 59 23.48 10.76 -23.60
N GLU A 60 22.65 11.25 -24.52
CA GLU A 60 21.26 11.60 -24.27
C GLU A 60 20.44 10.34 -23.98
N VAL A 61 20.61 9.29 -24.79
CA VAL A 61 19.99 7.98 -24.59
C VAL A 61 20.37 7.38 -23.22
N ARG A 62 21.63 7.52 -22.79
CA ARG A 62 22.12 7.05 -21.48
C ARG A 62 21.48 7.83 -20.32
N SER A 63 21.27 9.13 -20.48
CA SER A 63 20.60 9.98 -19.49
C SER A 63 19.11 9.67 -19.33
N ILE A 64 18.46 9.24 -20.41
CA ILE A 64 17.01 8.94 -20.46
C ILE A 64 16.74 7.54 -19.93
N LEU A 65 17.56 6.56 -20.32
CA LEU A 65 17.36 5.18 -19.91
C LEU A 65 17.77 4.93 -18.45
N GLY A 66 18.72 5.69 -17.88
CA GLY A 66 19.09 5.57 -16.46
C GLY A 66 19.86 4.28 -16.12
N GLU A 67 20.16 4.08 -14.82
CA GLU A 67 20.99 2.96 -14.33
C GLU A 67 20.47 1.57 -14.75
N ASP A 68 19.15 1.43 -14.91
CA ASP A 68 18.49 0.16 -15.24
C ASP A 68 18.86 -0.39 -16.64
N PHE A 69 19.38 0.43 -17.56
CA PHE A 69 19.75 0.01 -18.92
C PHE A 69 21.25 0.17 -19.22
N GLY A 70 22.07 0.43 -18.21
CA GLY A 70 23.52 0.58 -18.39
C GLY A 70 24.18 -0.65 -18.99
N GLU A 71 23.65 -1.84 -18.70
CA GLU A 71 24.13 -3.12 -19.23
C GLU A 71 23.81 -3.28 -20.72
N PHE A 72 22.61 -2.90 -21.15
CA PHE A 72 22.25 -2.84 -22.57
C PHE A 72 23.15 -1.87 -23.32
N LEU A 73 23.35 -0.66 -22.81
CA LEU A 73 24.18 0.34 -23.49
C LEU A 73 25.64 -0.07 -23.60
N ALA A 74 26.18 -0.70 -22.56
CA ALA A 74 27.53 -1.28 -22.61
C ALA A 74 27.64 -2.41 -23.64
N ALA A 75 26.64 -3.31 -23.71
CA ALA A 75 26.61 -4.37 -24.71
C ALA A 75 26.42 -3.82 -26.14
N TRP A 76 25.61 -2.78 -26.29
CA TRP A 76 25.36 -2.10 -27.55
C TRP A 76 26.62 -1.41 -28.07
N GLU A 77 27.32 -0.66 -27.22
CA GLU A 77 28.60 -0.01 -27.55
C GLU A 77 29.69 -1.04 -27.89
N ALA A 78 29.77 -2.15 -27.15
CA ALA A 78 30.78 -3.18 -27.37
C ALA A 78 30.56 -3.97 -28.67
N ALA A 79 29.32 -4.13 -29.11
CA ALA A 79 28.97 -4.84 -30.32
C ALA A 79 28.75 -3.92 -31.54
N ALA A 80 28.90 -2.60 -31.38
CA ALA A 80 28.71 -1.62 -32.44
C ALA A 80 29.77 -1.76 -33.56
N VAL A 81 29.31 -1.89 -34.80
CA VAL A 81 30.09 -1.98 -36.04
C VAL A 81 29.72 -0.82 -36.95
N GLU A 82 30.72 -0.19 -37.56
CA GLU A 82 30.53 0.92 -38.49
C GLU A 82 30.46 0.38 -39.93
N VAL A 83 29.33 0.59 -40.59
CA VAL A 83 29.09 0.16 -41.98
C VAL A 83 28.56 1.35 -42.77
N GLY A 84 29.38 1.87 -43.69
CA GLY A 84 28.96 2.95 -44.59
C GLY A 84 28.79 4.33 -43.91
N GLY A 85 29.45 4.56 -42.77
CA GLY A 85 29.30 5.79 -41.98
C GLY A 85 28.17 5.74 -40.97
N GLU A 86 27.38 4.68 -40.96
CA GLU A 86 26.33 4.43 -39.97
C GLU A 86 26.78 3.35 -38.99
N ARG A 87 26.44 3.55 -37.70
CA ARG A 87 26.85 2.67 -36.61
C ARG A 87 25.74 1.69 -36.26
N PHE A 88 25.97 0.41 -36.48
CA PHE A 88 25.00 -0.66 -36.24
C PHE A 88 25.48 -1.58 -35.13
N SER A 89 24.63 -1.89 -34.16
CA SER A 89 24.91 -2.92 -33.15
C SER A 89 23.94 -4.10 -33.34
N PRO A 90 24.42 -5.35 -33.35
CA PRO A 90 23.56 -6.53 -33.37
C PRO A 90 22.89 -6.79 -32.01
N ALA A 91 23.29 -6.10 -30.94
CA ALA A 91 22.66 -6.21 -29.63
C ALA A 91 21.23 -5.65 -29.68
N ARG A 92 20.23 -6.49 -29.38
CA ARG A 92 18.82 -6.09 -29.38
C ARG A 92 18.37 -5.74 -27.97
N PHE A 93 17.58 -4.69 -27.87
CA PHE A 93 17.00 -4.24 -26.60
C PHE A 93 16.15 -5.32 -25.91
N GLU A 94 15.44 -6.14 -26.70
CA GLU A 94 14.58 -7.22 -26.18
C GLU A 94 15.38 -8.31 -25.44
N ASP A 95 16.69 -8.45 -25.70
CA ASP A 95 17.54 -9.43 -25.04
C ASP A 95 17.92 -9.00 -23.61
N PHE A 96 17.80 -7.71 -23.30
CA PHE A 96 18.19 -7.11 -22.01
C PHE A 96 16.99 -6.61 -21.20
N VAL A 97 15.83 -6.45 -21.84
CA VAL A 97 14.59 -6.04 -21.20
C VAL A 97 13.63 -7.21 -21.21
N ASP A 98 13.62 -7.94 -20.09
CA ASP A 98 12.62 -8.96 -19.87
C ASP A 98 11.34 -8.30 -19.31
N PRO A 99 10.23 -8.25 -20.07
CA PRO A 99 8.97 -7.67 -19.58
C PRO A 99 8.52 -8.33 -18.28
N SER A 100 8.85 -9.61 -18.07
CA SER A 100 8.49 -10.35 -16.86
C SER A 100 9.08 -9.74 -15.60
N GLN A 101 10.29 -9.18 -15.65
CA GLN A 101 10.92 -8.52 -14.50
C GLN A 101 10.25 -7.20 -14.13
N ALA A 102 9.76 -6.43 -15.11
CA ALA A 102 8.98 -5.23 -14.85
C ALA A 102 7.65 -5.56 -14.16
N TYR A 103 6.97 -6.63 -14.61
CA TYR A 103 5.77 -7.14 -13.95
C TYR A 103 6.06 -7.66 -12.54
N GLU A 104 7.19 -8.35 -12.36
CA GLU A 104 7.58 -8.94 -11.08
C GLU A 104 7.94 -7.86 -10.03
N LYS A 105 8.65 -6.80 -10.44
CA LYS A 105 8.95 -5.64 -9.58
C LYS A 105 7.67 -4.95 -9.14
N LEU A 106 6.71 -4.73 -10.04
CA LEU A 106 5.41 -4.15 -9.74
C LEU A 106 4.55 -5.05 -8.83
N ALA A 107 4.53 -6.35 -9.11
CA ALA A 107 3.80 -7.35 -8.33
C ALA A 107 4.37 -7.49 -6.92
N ARG A 108 5.69 -7.42 -6.76
CA ARG A 108 6.39 -7.47 -5.48
C ARG A 108 6.04 -6.27 -4.60
N THR A 109 6.12 -5.04 -5.12
CA THR A 109 5.77 -3.83 -4.36
C THR A 109 4.30 -3.86 -3.90
N ARG A 110 3.38 -4.34 -4.74
CA ARG A 110 1.99 -4.60 -4.35
C ARG A 110 1.93 -5.56 -3.16
N HIS A 111 2.63 -6.69 -3.27
CA HIS A 111 2.59 -7.75 -2.28
C HIS A 111 3.09 -7.28 -0.91
N GLU A 112 4.12 -6.43 -0.89
CA GLU A 112 4.71 -5.87 0.34
C GLU A 112 3.76 -4.89 1.05
N LEU A 113 2.98 -4.09 0.31
CA LEU A 113 2.04 -3.11 0.88
C LEU A 113 0.72 -3.74 1.36
N VAL A 114 0.23 -4.75 0.64
CA VAL A 114 -1.10 -5.36 0.89
C VAL A 114 -1.04 -6.44 1.97
N ARG A 115 0.07 -7.18 2.08
CA ARG A 115 0.22 -8.31 3.01
C ARG A 115 0.09 -7.96 4.51
N PRO A 116 0.64 -6.84 5.03
CA PRO A 116 0.58 -6.57 6.47
C PRO A 116 -0.78 -6.04 6.96
N VAL A 117 -1.70 -5.65 6.08
CA VAL A 117 -2.95 -4.97 6.46
C VAL A 117 -3.89 -5.89 7.24
N ALA A 118 -4.09 -7.13 6.80
CA ALA A 118 -4.91 -8.10 7.52
C ALA A 118 -4.45 -8.33 8.97
N PRO A 119 -3.16 -8.64 9.24
CA PRO A 119 -2.71 -8.82 10.62
C PRO A 119 -2.79 -7.52 11.44
N ILE A 120 -2.62 -6.34 10.84
CA ILE A 120 -2.81 -5.06 11.54
C ILE A 120 -4.27 -4.86 11.97
N LEU A 121 -5.24 -5.12 11.08
CA LEU A 121 -6.67 -5.00 11.38
C LEU A 121 -7.09 -5.95 12.52
N LEU A 122 -6.57 -7.17 12.50
CA LEU A 122 -6.78 -8.15 13.57
C LEU A 122 -6.18 -7.66 14.90
N ALA A 123 -4.93 -7.18 14.88
CA ALA A 123 -4.25 -6.68 16.06
C ALA A 123 -4.96 -5.45 16.66
N LEU A 124 -5.49 -4.54 15.82
CA LEU A 124 -6.32 -3.42 16.27
C LEU A 124 -7.60 -3.92 16.97
N GLY A 125 -8.28 -4.92 16.39
CA GLY A 125 -9.45 -5.53 17.01
C GLY A 125 -9.16 -6.12 18.39
N ILE A 126 -8.01 -6.77 18.56
CA ILE A 126 -7.56 -7.31 19.85
C ILE A 126 -7.21 -6.18 20.84
N LEU A 127 -6.50 -5.15 20.38
CA LEU A 127 -6.11 -3.99 21.19
C LEU A 127 -7.34 -3.30 21.79
N PHE A 128 -8.38 -3.09 20.99
CA PHE A 128 -9.59 -2.42 21.48
C PHE A 128 -10.40 -3.27 22.45
N THR A 129 -10.32 -4.60 22.37
CA THR A 129 -10.89 -5.47 23.41
C THR A 129 -10.25 -5.18 24.76
N PHE A 130 -8.91 -5.11 24.82
CA PHE A 130 -8.21 -4.78 26.06
C PHE A 130 -8.55 -3.37 26.55
N LEU A 131 -8.61 -2.40 25.64
CA LEU A 131 -8.93 -1.02 25.99
C LEU A 131 -10.36 -0.90 26.55
N GLY A 132 -11.35 -1.50 25.89
CA GLY A 132 -12.75 -1.44 26.32
C GLY A 132 -12.99 -2.13 27.66
N LEU A 133 -12.35 -3.27 27.91
CA LEU A 133 -12.43 -3.95 29.21
C LEU A 133 -11.75 -3.12 30.31
N THR A 134 -10.59 -2.53 30.03
CA THR A 134 -9.87 -1.69 31.01
C THR A 134 -10.69 -0.45 31.38
N LEU A 135 -11.32 0.19 30.39
CA LEU A 135 -12.21 1.33 30.60
C LEU A 135 -13.49 0.93 31.35
N GLY A 136 -14.07 -0.22 31.03
CA GLY A 136 -15.29 -0.72 31.68
C GLY A 136 -15.08 -1.09 33.15
N ILE A 137 -13.92 -1.66 33.49
CA ILE A 137 -13.60 -2.05 34.87
C ILE A 137 -13.19 -0.83 35.72
N GLY A 138 -12.51 0.16 35.12
CA GLY A 138 -12.03 1.34 35.84
C GLY A 138 -13.11 2.19 36.51
N GLY A 139 -14.40 1.99 36.17
CA GLY A 139 -15.54 2.69 36.76
C GLY A 139 -16.26 1.95 37.91
N LEU A 140 -15.81 0.76 38.31
CA LEU A 140 -16.48 -0.03 39.34
C LEU A 140 -16.15 0.45 40.76
N GLU A 141 -17.12 1.10 41.40
CA GLU A 141 -17.09 1.47 42.83
C GLU A 141 -18.10 0.64 43.62
N THR A 142 -17.65 -0.15 44.60
CA THR A 142 -18.49 -1.08 45.38
C THR A 142 -19.08 -0.50 46.67
N GLY A 143 -18.91 0.80 46.90
CA GLY A 143 -19.23 1.45 48.18
C GLY A 143 -20.72 1.74 48.44
N THR A 144 -21.55 1.85 47.40
CA THR A 144 -23.00 2.11 47.52
C THR A 144 -23.77 1.45 46.38
N SER A 145 -25.08 1.21 46.55
CA SER A 145 -25.95 0.66 45.48
C SER A 145 -25.96 1.52 44.21
N ASP A 146 -25.94 2.84 44.36
CA ASP A 146 -25.89 3.80 43.23
C ASP A 146 -24.53 3.83 42.55
N ALA A 147 -23.44 3.63 43.30
CA ALA A 147 -22.10 3.47 42.73
C ALA A 147 -21.97 2.15 41.96
N LEU A 148 -22.59 1.08 42.47
CA LEU A 148 -22.59 -0.23 41.82
C LEU A 148 -23.37 -0.21 40.50
N SER A 149 -24.56 0.40 40.47
CA SER A 149 -25.35 0.52 39.22
C SER A 149 -24.58 1.30 38.15
N ARG A 150 -23.98 2.44 38.50
CA ARG A 150 -23.15 3.23 37.57
C ARG A 150 -21.92 2.46 37.10
N GLY A 151 -21.31 1.65 37.96
CA GLY A 151 -20.20 0.77 37.61
C GLY A 151 -20.60 -0.32 36.62
N ILE A 152 -21.81 -0.88 36.74
CA ILE A 152 -22.37 -1.84 35.77
C ILE A 152 -22.61 -1.16 34.42
N ASP A 153 -23.19 0.04 34.40
CA ASP A 153 -23.41 0.78 33.16
C ASP A 153 -22.08 1.09 32.44
N ALA A 154 -21.05 1.50 33.18
CA ALA A 154 -19.71 1.70 32.65
C ALA A 154 -19.09 0.40 32.10
N LEU A 155 -19.26 -0.71 32.82
CA LEU A 155 -18.77 -2.02 32.39
C LEU A 155 -19.44 -2.49 31.10
N LEU A 156 -20.76 -2.36 31.00
CA LEU A 156 -21.53 -2.70 29.80
C LEU A 156 -21.14 -1.80 28.62
N GLY A 157 -20.93 -0.50 28.85
CA GLY A 157 -20.45 0.43 27.82
C GLY A 157 -19.05 0.09 27.30
N GLY A 158 -18.11 -0.25 28.19
CA GLY A 158 -16.76 -0.68 27.82
C GLY A 158 -16.75 -2.03 27.11
N MET A 159 -17.64 -2.95 27.51
CA MET A 159 -17.82 -4.25 26.85
C MET A 159 -18.40 -4.10 25.45
N PHE A 160 -19.42 -3.26 25.27
CA PHE A 160 -20.01 -2.98 23.95
C PHE A 160 -18.96 -2.39 23.00
N PHE A 161 -18.19 -1.42 23.47
CA PHE A 161 -17.05 -0.85 22.73
C PHE A 161 -16.08 -1.95 22.30
N ALA A 162 -15.56 -2.72 23.26
CA ALA A 162 -14.60 -3.80 23.02
C ALA A 162 -15.10 -4.78 21.96
N PHE A 163 -16.34 -5.27 22.13
CA PHE A 163 -16.91 -6.30 21.28
C PHE A 163 -17.15 -5.81 19.85
N THR A 164 -17.71 -4.60 19.70
CA THR A 164 -18.03 -4.02 18.39
C THR A 164 -16.78 -3.76 17.57
N THR A 165 -15.76 -3.14 18.16
CA THR A 165 -14.48 -2.88 17.47
C THR A 165 -13.72 -4.15 17.14
N SER A 166 -13.82 -5.18 17.99
CA SER A 166 -13.16 -6.47 17.77
C SER A 166 -13.79 -7.24 16.61
N ILE A 167 -15.13 -7.31 16.57
CA ILE A 167 -15.85 -7.92 15.43
C ILE A 167 -15.50 -7.20 14.14
N ALA A 168 -15.49 -5.87 14.14
CA ALA A 168 -15.14 -5.10 12.96
C ALA A 168 -13.70 -5.41 12.48
N GLY A 169 -12.73 -5.48 13.39
CA GLY A 169 -11.34 -5.81 13.04
C GLY A 169 -11.16 -7.22 12.49
N ILE A 170 -11.80 -8.21 13.10
CA ILE A 170 -11.75 -9.59 12.63
C ILE A 170 -12.45 -9.70 11.27
N PHE A 171 -13.63 -9.11 11.13
CA PHE A 171 -14.40 -9.15 9.89
C PHE A 171 -13.66 -8.47 8.73
N LEU A 172 -13.12 -7.27 8.95
CA LEU A 172 -12.33 -6.57 7.95
C LEU A 172 -11.04 -7.31 7.61
N SER A 173 -10.39 -7.95 8.59
CA SER A 173 -9.20 -8.79 8.35
C SER A 173 -9.52 -9.98 7.44
N ILE A 174 -10.63 -10.69 7.69
CA ILE A 174 -11.08 -11.81 6.85
C ILE A 174 -11.42 -11.31 5.45
N LEU A 175 -12.20 -10.23 5.35
CA LEU A 175 -12.59 -9.65 4.07
C LEU A 175 -11.35 -9.22 3.27
N TRP A 176 -10.34 -8.66 3.93
CA TRP A 176 -9.07 -8.31 3.32
C TRP A 176 -8.32 -9.52 2.80
N ILE A 177 -8.19 -10.59 3.59
CA ILE A 177 -7.52 -11.83 3.16
C ILE A 177 -8.22 -12.42 1.92
N LEU A 178 -9.55 -12.38 1.88
CA LEU A 178 -10.33 -12.88 0.74
C LEU A 178 -10.17 -11.98 -0.50
N ALA A 179 -10.12 -10.66 -0.33
CA ALA A 179 -9.97 -9.70 -1.42
C ALA A 179 -8.53 -9.57 -1.95
N SER A 180 -7.53 -9.87 -1.12
CA SER A 180 -6.10 -9.73 -1.46
C SER A 180 -5.46 -11.00 -2.03
N ARG A 181 -6.16 -12.14 -1.93
CA ARG A 181 -5.83 -13.37 -2.67
C ARG A 181 -5.90 -13.14 -4.17
#